data_AF-A0A535P7T1-F1
#
_entry.id   AF-A0A535P7T1-F1
#
_cell.length_a   1.000
_cell.length_b   1.000
_cell.length_c   1.000
_cell.angle_alpha   90.00
_cell.angle_beta   90.00
_cell.angle_gamma   90.00
#
_symmetry.space_group_name_H-M   'P 1'
#
loop_
_entity.id
_entity.type
_entity.pdbx_description
1 polymer ?
#
loop_
_entity_poly.entity_id
_entity_poly.type
_entity_poly.pdbx_seq_one_letter_code
_entity_poly.pdbx_strand_id
1 'polypeptide(L)'
;MSALALGIFFDRARNLRGLSLVDPGQLAFYARTWLPQMGPLLAIGGIGALIDLGSRIAARRRPGPAVDELWLAQLCTLPLVLLVAAVGDVPRHLVAQGVLLLAIGAGGWLWLLEAVVARPSPGRVAALAGAVVAAMVCVAPLATINTRVTTISLVGLLLGAVVVAAVLVRPVTRGRVVAWLGQGGAAVGTMLLLLGAGTGVLATVAVLQGQSSLDERKASAVRLATDWLRTNASPGSTIALGGTLGMETAVELVGDRRLVSLREVGGLVDPRAPLGVADRWGRTNARDWISLGPTPQQASVLAGFRSSDLIRRLKTRAVDYWVLMSDEDDSPQRIVEPALTPDHGFTPVAGWTVANGGGSLRVVILRVDRAHLAFDPGVWTTEATLEGLVMALEAAAGPERATAARMLLERIHVEPEGPAADALRARLRALSGAASLVTTAAVPAP
;
A
#
# COMPACT_ATOMS: atom_id res chain seq x y z
N MET A 1 -3.81 -3.32 -29.41
CA MET A 1 -2.53 -4.02 -29.14
C MET A 1 -1.98 -3.71 -27.74
N SER A 2 -1.89 -2.45 -27.32
CA SER A 2 -1.34 -2.09 -26.00
C SER A 2 -2.03 -2.78 -24.82
N ALA A 3 -3.37 -2.77 -24.76
CA ALA A 3 -4.15 -3.46 -23.72
C ALA A 3 -3.91 -4.99 -23.65
N LEU A 4 -3.63 -5.62 -24.79
CA LEU A 4 -3.37 -7.06 -24.91
C LEU A 4 -1.94 -7.39 -24.47
N ALA A 5 -0.96 -6.57 -24.88
CA ALA A 5 0.43 -6.67 -24.41
C ALA A 5 0.55 -6.42 -22.90
N LEU A 6 -0.25 -5.50 -22.36
CA LEU A 6 -0.34 -5.22 -20.93
C LEU A 6 -1.01 -6.35 -20.15
N GLY A 7 -2.11 -6.89 -20.66
CA GLY A 7 -2.77 -8.06 -20.07
C GLY A 7 -1.82 -9.25 -19.93
N ILE A 8 -1.02 -9.52 -20.98
CA ILE A 8 0.01 -10.58 -20.98
C ILE A 8 1.15 -10.26 -19.98
N PHE A 9 1.57 -8.99 -19.88
CA PHE A 9 2.64 -8.58 -18.96
C PHE A 9 2.20 -8.70 -17.48
N PHE A 10 0.98 -8.27 -17.16
CA PHE A 10 0.39 -8.39 -15.82
C PHE A 10 0.11 -9.84 -15.43
N ASP A 11 -0.34 -10.66 -16.39
CA ASP A 11 -0.53 -12.10 -16.19
C ASP A 11 0.80 -12.81 -15.88
N ARG A 12 1.88 -12.50 -16.62
CA ARG A 12 3.22 -13.05 -16.35
C ARG A 12 3.79 -12.62 -15.01
N ALA A 13 3.68 -11.33 -14.66
CA ALA A 13 4.17 -10.81 -13.39
C ALA A 13 3.42 -11.42 -12.17
N ARG A 14 2.16 -11.83 -12.36
CA ARG A 14 1.30 -12.44 -11.33
C ARG A 14 1.43 -13.95 -11.25
N ASN A 15 1.61 -14.66 -12.37
CA ASN A 15 1.97 -16.07 -12.38
C ASN A 15 3.32 -16.32 -11.68
N LEU A 16 4.24 -15.34 -11.72
CA LEU A 16 5.47 -15.35 -10.93
C LEU A 16 5.26 -15.11 -9.42
N ARG A 17 4.06 -14.65 -9.00
CA ARG A 17 3.68 -14.37 -7.60
C ARG A 17 2.55 -15.29 -7.07
N GLY A 18 1.97 -16.17 -7.90
CA GLY A 18 0.99 -17.18 -7.48
C GLY A 18 -0.42 -16.67 -7.15
N LEU A 19 -0.88 -15.54 -7.70
CA LEU A 19 -2.14 -14.88 -7.31
C LEU A 19 -3.13 -14.70 -8.48
N SER A 20 -4.43 -14.65 -8.18
CA SER A 20 -5.51 -14.41 -9.16
C SER A 20 -5.54 -12.95 -9.64
N LEU A 21 -6.22 -12.69 -10.77
CA LEU A 21 -6.26 -11.38 -11.43
C LEU A 21 -7.04 -10.32 -10.60
N VAL A 22 -7.92 -10.78 -9.72
CA VAL A 22 -8.79 -9.99 -8.85
C VAL A 22 -8.89 -10.72 -7.52
N ASP A 23 -8.23 -10.19 -6.48
CA ASP A 23 -8.42 -10.64 -5.09
C ASP A 23 -9.46 -9.71 -4.44
N PRO A 24 -10.69 -10.18 -4.17
CA PRO A 24 -11.74 -9.37 -3.56
C PRO A 24 -11.36 -8.83 -2.18
N GLY A 25 -10.57 -9.59 -1.40
CA GLY A 25 -10.09 -9.17 -0.09
C GLY A 25 -9.10 -8.01 -0.21
N GLN A 26 -8.20 -8.09 -1.19
CA GLN A 26 -7.26 -7.02 -1.52
C GLN A 26 -7.97 -5.75 -2.03
N LEU A 27 -9.00 -5.91 -2.88
CA LEU A 27 -9.82 -4.78 -3.35
C LEU A 27 -10.58 -4.11 -2.19
N ALA A 28 -11.14 -4.90 -1.27
CA ALA A 28 -11.85 -4.38 -0.10
C ALA A 28 -10.91 -3.64 0.85
N PHE A 29 -9.71 -4.18 1.10
CA PHE A 29 -8.67 -3.52 1.88
C PHE A 29 -8.28 -2.18 1.24
N TYR A 30 -7.99 -2.16 -0.07
CA TYR A 30 -7.63 -0.92 -0.76
C TYR A 30 -8.76 0.11 -0.77
N ALA A 31 -10.00 -0.33 -0.98
CA ALA A 31 -11.15 0.54 -0.90
C ALA A 31 -11.30 1.14 0.51
N ARG A 32 -11.11 0.39 1.58
CA ARG A 32 -11.22 0.95 2.94
C ARG A 32 -10.08 1.89 3.28
N THR A 33 -8.85 1.55 2.91
CA THR A 33 -7.65 2.31 3.29
C THR A 33 -7.50 3.60 2.48
N TRP A 34 -7.79 3.56 1.17
CA TRP A 34 -7.44 4.66 0.25
C TRP A 34 -8.63 5.40 -0.34
N LEU A 35 -9.81 4.77 -0.46
CA LEU A 35 -11.00 5.43 -1.03
C LEU A 35 -11.45 6.67 -0.22
N PRO A 36 -11.33 6.74 1.11
CA PRO A 36 -11.64 7.98 1.85
C PRO A 36 -10.73 9.15 1.46
N GLN A 37 -9.45 8.87 1.18
CA GLN A 37 -8.46 9.90 0.82
C GLN A 37 -8.51 10.25 -0.68
N MET A 38 -8.79 9.27 -1.53
CA MET A 38 -8.87 9.44 -2.99
C MET A 38 -10.29 9.79 -3.48
N GLY A 39 -11.32 9.63 -2.65
CA GLY A 39 -12.72 9.86 -2.99
C GLY A 39 -13.00 11.18 -3.70
N PRO A 40 -12.41 12.31 -3.27
CA PRO A 40 -12.54 13.60 -3.94
C PRO A 40 -11.93 13.62 -5.35
N LEU A 41 -10.76 13.00 -5.55
CA LEU A 41 -10.15 12.84 -6.88
C LEU A 41 -11.00 11.93 -7.77
N LEU A 42 -11.50 10.83 -7.20
CA LEU A 42 -12.37 9.89 -7.90
C LEU A 42 -13.70 10.55 -8.28
N ALA A 43 -14.23 11.44 -7.44
CA ALA A 43 -15.46 12.17 -7.72
C ALA A 43 -15.25 13.21 -8.82
N ILE A 44 -14.22 14.07 -8.72
CA ILE A 44 -13.95 15.11 -9.73
C ILE A 44 -13.61 14.47 -11.08
N GLY A 45 -12.70 13.48 -11.08
CA GLY A 45 -12.33 12.74 -12.28
C GLY A 45 -13.49 11.92 -12.84
N GLY A 46 -14.26 11.24 -11.98
CA GLY A 46 -15.41 10.44 -12.35
C GLY A 46 -16.57 11.25 -12.92
N ILE A 47 -16.93 12.38 -12.30
CA ILE A 47 -17.96 13.30 -12.82
C ILE A 47 -17.54 13.79 -14.21
N GLY A 48 -16.28 14.20 -14.37
CA GLY A 48 -15.74 14.58 -15.67
C GLY A 48 -15.81 13.45 -16.69
N ALA A 49 -15.47 12.22 -16.30
CA ALA A 49 -15.47 11.07 -17.20
C ALA A 49 -16.89 10.71 -17.65
N LEU A 50 -17.87 10.83 -16.76
CA LEU A 50 -19.29 10.65 -17.08
C LEU A 50 -19.80 11.74 -18.03
N ILE A 51 -19.35 12.98 -17.87
CA ILE A 51 -19.67 14.08 -18.79
C ILE A 51 -19.07 13.81 -20.18
N ASP A 52 -17.79 13.40 -20.25
CA ASP A 52 -17.15 13.01 -21.52
C ASP A 52 -17.90 11.85 -22.19
N LEU A 53 -18.22 10.79 -21.45
CA LEU A 53 -18.95 9.64 -21.97
C LEU A 53 -20.35 10.02 -22.45
N GLY A 54 -21.11 10.76 -21.63
CA GLY A 54 -22.45 11.24 -21.97
C GLY A 54 -22.43 12.16 -23.20
N SER A 55 -21.41 13.00 -23.34
CA SER A 55 -21.24 13.86 -24.50
C SER A 55 -21.04 13.07 -25.79
N ARG A 56 -20.23 11.99 -25.76
CA ARG A 56 -19.96 11.13 -26.91
C ARG A 56 -21.20 10.36 -27.34
N ILE A 57 -21.97 9.85 -26.38
CA ILE A 57 -23.21 9.11 -26.63
C ILE A 57 -24.29 10.04 -27.20
N ALA A 58 -24.48 11.23 -26.61
CA ALA A 58 -25.55 12.14 -26.98
C ALA A 58 -25.26 12.92 -28.27
N ALA A 59 -24.01 13.33 -28.51
CA ALA A 59 -23.70 14.26 -29.60
C ALA A 59 -23.45 13.57 -30.95
N ARG A 60 -23.11 12.27 -30.99
CA ARG A 60 -22.62 11.54 -32.20
C ARG A 60 -21.59 12.33 -33.04
N ARG A 61 -20.94 13.33 -32.44
CA ARG A 61 -20.00 14.26 -33.08
C ARG A 61 -18.66 14.10 -32.39
N ARG A 62 -17.58 14.21 -33.17
CA ARG A 62 -16.23 14.28 -32.62
C ARG A 62 -16.13 15.49 -31.68
N PRO A 63 -15.53 15.33 -30.49
CA PRO A 63 -15.25 16.46 -29.64
C PRO A 63 -14.24 17.40 -30.32
N GLY A 64 -14.06 18.63 -29.80
CA GLY A 64 -13.20 19.62 -30.42
C GLY A 64 -11.71 19.20 -30.47
N PRO A 65 -10.86 19.87 -31.28
CA PRO A 65 -9.44 19.54 -31.45
C PRO A 65 -8.68 19.42 -30.12
N ALA A 66 -8.99 20.30 -29.16
CA ALA A 66 -8.38 20.28 -27.82
C ALA A 66 -8.68 18.99 -27.02
N VAL A 67 -9.88 18.43 -27.17
CA VAL A 67 -10.26 17.18 -26.49
C VAL A 67 -9.57 15.99 -27.18
N ASP A 68 -9.46 15.99 -28.51
CA ASP A 68 -8.74 14.95 -29.26
C ASP A 68 -7.23 14.96 -28.96
N GLU A 69 -6.62 16.14 -28.84
CA GLU A 69 -5.21 16.30 -28.42
C GLU A 69 -4.97 15.81 -26.99
N LEU A 70 -5.89 16.11 -26.06
CA LEU A 70 -5.84 15.63 -24.69
C LEU A 70 -5.93 14.09 -24.63
N TRP A 71 -6.80 13.49 -25.43
CA TRP A 71 -6.93 12.04 -25.56
C TRP A 71 -5.68 11.40 -26.19
N LEU A 72 -5.08 12.03 -27.19
CA LEU A 72 -3.80 11.59 -27.76
C LEU A 72 -2.68 11.65 -26.73
N ALA A 73 -2.56 12.75 -25.98
CA ALA A 73 -1.59 12.89 -24.90
C ALA A 73 -1.78 11.81 -23.81
N GLN A 74 -3.03 11.45 -23.49
CA GLN A 74 -3.35 10.35 -22.59
C GLN A 74 -2.97 8.98 -23.14
N LEU A 75 -3.25 8.71 -24.41
CA LEU A 75 -2.83 7.45 -25.05
C LEU A 75 -1.31 7.31 -25.10
N CYS A 76 -0.59 8.42 -25.29
CA CYS A 76 0.87 8.46 -25.25
C CYS A 76 1.47 8.33 -23.84
N THR A 77 0.77 8.80 -22.80
CA THR A 77 1.22 8.69 -21.39
C THR A 77 0.77 7.39 -20.71
N LEU A 78 -0.24 6.72 -21.27
CA LEU A 78 -0.75 5.43 -20.78
C LEU A 78 0.37 4.41 -20.51
N PRO A 79 1.34 4.19 -21.41
CA PRO A 79 2.41 3.21 -21.19
C PRO A 79 3.27 3.56 -19.96
N LEU A 80 3.53 4.85 -19.70
CA LEU A 80 4.30 5.31 -18.55
C LEU A 80 3.52 5.15 -17.24
N VAL A 81 2.24 5.52 -17.25
CA VAL A 81 1.32 5.34 -16.10
C VAL A 81 1.20 3.86 -15.75
N LEU A 82 1.09 3.01 -16.77
CA LEU A 82 1.01 1.56 -16.60
C LEU A 82 2.33 0.94 -16.18
N LEU A 83 3.48 1.46 -16.63
CA LEU A 83 4.79 1.08 -16.14
C LEU A 83 4.93 1.41 -14.65
N VAL A 84 4.51 2.61 -14.23
CA VAL A 84 4.49 3.00 -12.81
C VAL A 84 3.52 2.13 -12.01
N ALA A 85 2.36 1.78 -12.56
CA ALA A 85 1.43 0.86 -11.93
C ALA A 85 1.96 -0.59 -11.86
N ALA A 86 2.79 -1.01 -12.82
CA ALA A 86 3.39 -2.34 -12.87
C ALA A 86 4.65 -2.48 -12.00
N VAL A 87 5.41 -1.40 -11.84
CA VAL A 87 6.71 -1.39 -11.12
C VAL A 87 6.59 -0.78 -9.72
N GLY A 88 5.59 0.05 -9.48
CA GLY A 88 5.43 0.77 -8.22
C GLY A 88 4.83 -0.07 -7.10
N ASP A 89 5.30 0.16 -5.87
CA ASP A 89 4.64 -0.33 -4.66
C ASP A 89 3.19 0.16 -4.56
N VAL A 90 2.39 -0.52 -3.75
CA VAL A 90 0.94 -0.39 -3.62
C VAL A 90 0.39 1.05 -3.41
N PRO A 91 1.11 2.06 -2.91
CA PRO A 91 0.63 3.45 -2.99
C PRO A 91 0.64 4.02 -4.43
N ARG A 92 1.59 3.58 -5.26
CA ARG A 92 1.92 4.19 -6.57
C ARG A 92 0.95 3.79 -7.69
N HIS A 93 0.39 2.59 -7.66
CA HIS A 93 -0.57 2.13 -8.66
C HIS A 93 -1.94 2.84 -8.56
N LEU A 94 -2.39 3.19 -7.36
CA LEU A 94 -3.62 3.96 -7.14
C LEU A 94 -3.48 5.41 -7.59
N VAL A 95 -2.31 6.03 -7.33
CA VAL A 95 -1.99 7.38 -7.84
C VAL A 95 -2.00 7.39 -9.37
N ALA A 96 -1.40 6.37 -10.00
CA ALA A 96 -1.41 6.23 -11.46
C ALA A 96 -2.84 6.12 -12.03
N GLN A 97 -3.73 5.34 -11.40
CA GLN A 97 -5.13 5.22 -11.79
C GLN A 97 -5.92 6.52 -11.55
N GLY A 98 -5.68 7.20 -10.43
CA GLY A 98 -6.28 8.50 -10.12
C GLY A 98 -5.86 9.58 -11.12
N VAL A 99 -4.59 9.61 -11.52
CA VAL A 99 -4.07 10.51 -12.56
C VAL A 99 -4.76 10.25 -13.89
N LEU A 100 -4.92 8.97 -14.28
CA LEU A 100 -5.64 8.61 -15.50
C LEU A 100 -7.10 9.09 -15.47
N LEU A 101 -7.80 8.83 -14.36
CA LEU A 101 -9.20 9.24 -14.19
C LEU A 101 -9.37 10.76 -14.21
N LEU A 102 -8.46 11.51 -13.59
CA LEU A 102 -8.46 12.98 -13.64
C LEU A 102 -8.22 13.48 -15.06
N ALA A 103 -7.33 12.82 -15.79
CA ALA A 103 -7.01 13.17 -17.16
C ALA A 103 -8.21 12.89 -18.09
N ILE A 104 -8.92 11.78 -17.94
CA ILE A 104 -10.16 11.52 -18.68
C ILE A 104 -11.25 12.52 -18.24
N GLY A 105 -11.37 12.75 -16.93
CA GLY A 105 -12.33 13.66 -16.35
C GLY A 105 -12.19 15.10 -16.84
N ALA A 106 -10.95 15.56 -16.99
CA ALA A 106 -10.58 16.82 -17.60
C ALA A 106 -11.27 17.08 -18.94
N GLY A 107 -11.29 16.07 -19.80
CA GLY A 107 -11.89 16.16 -21.13
C GLY A 107 -13.39 16.48 -21.07
N GLY A 108 -14.11 15.87 -20.13
CA GLY A 108 -15.54 16.14 -19.94
C GLY A 108 -15.81 17.50 -19.32
N TRP A 109 -15.02 17.92 -18.33
CA TRP A 109 -15.13 19.27 -17.78
C TRP A 109 -14.86 20.35 -18.82
N LEU A 110 -13.81 20.17 -19.62
CA LEU A 110 -13.46 21.05 -20.75
C LEU A 110 -14.59 21.10 -21.78
N TRP A 111 -15.10 19.94 -22.19
CA TRP A 111 -16.21 19.86 -23.13
C TRP A 111 -17.45 20.61 -22.63
N LEU A 112 -17.82 20.44 -21.36
CA LEU A 112 -19.01 21.08 -20.80
C LEU A 112 -18.83 22.61 -20.72
N LEU A 113 -17.63 23.08 -20.37
CA LEU A 113 -17.28 24.50 -20.39
C LEU A 113 -17.36 25.09 -21.80
N GLU A 114 -16.74 24.45 -22.79
CA GLU A 114 -16.82 24.87 -24.19
C GLU A 114 -18.27 24.88 -24.70
N ALA A 115 -19.06 23.86 -24.37
CA ALA A 115 -20.46 23.75 -24.77
C ALA A 115 -21.34 24.86 -24.16
N VAL A 116 -21.09 25.24 -22.92
CA VAL A 116 -21.78 26.35 -22.23
C VAL A 116 -21.38 27.69 -22.82
N VAL A 117 -20.08 27.93 -23.04
CA VAL A 117 -19.59 29.23 -23.55
C VAL A 117 -19.99 29.45 -25.00
N ALA A 118 -19.83 28.43 -25.86
CA ALA A 118 -20.16 28.53 -27.27
C ALA A 118 -21.66 28.75 -27.50
N ARG A 119 -22.52 27.99 -26.79
CA ARG A 119 -23.99 28.08 -26.91
C ARG A 119 -24.65 27.86 -25.54
N PRO A 120 -24.82 28.91 -24.74
CA PRO A 120 -25.46 28.83 -23.44
C PRO A 120 -26.93 28.49 -23.65
N SER A 121 -27.37 27.41 -23.03
CA SER A 121 -28.78 27.09 -22.87
C SER A 121 -29.06 26.84 -21.39
N PRO A 122 -30.30 27.05 -20.91
CA PRO A 122 -30.64 26.82 -19.50
C PRO A 122 -30.25 25.42 -19.03
N GLY A 123 -30.43 24.40 -19.89
CA GLY A 123 -30.05 23.02 -19.59
C GLY A 123 -28.53 22.81 -19.45
N ARG A 124 -27.70 23.48 -20.26
CA ARG A 124 -26.24 23.35 -20.17
C ARG A 124 -25.67 24.10 -18.96
N VAL A 125 -26.24 25.27 -18.66
CA VAL A 125 -25.88 26.04 -17.47
C VAL A 125 -26.28 25.28 -16.20
N ALA A 126 -27.49 24.67 -16.19
CA ALA A 126 -27.93 23.81 -15.10
C ALA A 126 -27.05 22.55 -14.96
N ALA A 127 -26.63 21.94 -16.07
CA ALA A 127 -25.72 20.79 -16.04
C ALA A 127 -24.34 21.15 -15.47
N LEU A 128 -23.77 22.30 -15.86
CA LEU A 128 -22.52 22.79 -15.30
C LEU A 128 -22.65 23.13 -13.81
N ALA A 129 -23.70 23.85 -13.42
CA ALA A 129 -23.97 24.16 -12.01
C ALA A 129 -24.15 22.88 -11.17
N GLY A 130 -24.92 21.91 -11.68
CA GLY A 130 -25.12 20.61 -11.04
C GLY A 130 -23.82 19.82 -10.89
N ALA A 131 -22.97 19.79 -11.93
CA ALA A 131 -21.65 19.15 -11.86
C ALA A 131 -20.74 19.81 -10.81
N VAL A 132 -20.70 21.15 -10.77
CA VAL A 132 -19.92 21.91 -9.79
C VAL A 132 -20.43 21.66 -8.37
N VAL A 133 -21.75 21.67 -8.15
CA VAL A 133 -22.36 21.35 -6.85
C VAL A 133 -22.04 19.91 -6.44
N ALA A 134 -22.16 18.94 -7.36
CA ALA A 134 -21.81 17.55 -7.09
C ALA A 134 -20.34 17.40 -6.68
N ALA A 135 -19.42 18.07 -7.39
CA ALA A 135 -18.01 18.09 -7.02
C ALA A 135 -17.78 18.73 -5.63
N MET A 136 -18.46 19.83 -5.32
CA MET A 136 -18.38 20.46 -4.00
C MET A 136 -18.89 19.55 -2.87
N VAL A 137 -20.01 18.86 -3.07
CA VAL A 137 -20.55 17.90 -2.09
C VAL A 137 -19.58 16.73 -1.87
N CYS A 138 -18.89 16.27 -2.90
CA CYS A 138 -17.89 15.20 -2.77
C CYS A 138 -16.58 15.66 -2.09
N VAL A 139 -16.24 16.95 -2.18
CA VAL A 139 -15.05 17.54 -1.53
C VAL A 139 -15.34 17.97 -0.09
N ALA A 140 -16.58 18.32 0.23
CA ALA A 140 -17.00 18.82 1.54
C ALA A 140 -16.61 17.92 2.74
N PRO A 141 -16.63 16.57 2.66
CA PRO A 141 -16.16 15.71 3.75
C PRO A 141 -14.68 15.87 4.09
N LEU A 142 -13.84 16.40 3.19
CA LEU A 142 -12.43 16.72 3.52
C LEU A 142 -12.31 17.91 4.49
N ALA A 143 -13.37 18.71 4.64
CA ALA A 143 -13.43 19.84 5.56
C ALA A 143 -13.26 19.46 7.01
N THR A 144 -13.67 18.23 7.38
CA THR A 144 -13.52 17.71 8.74
C THR A 144 -12.10 17.23 9.02
N ILE A 145 -11.28 17.02 7.97
CA ILE A 145 -9.93 16.46 8.08
C ILE A 145 -8.86 17.57 8.07
N ASN A 146 -9.00 18.60 7.22
CA ASN A 146 -8.08 19.75 7.23
C ASN A 146 -8.72 21.03 6.67
N THR A 147 -8.81 22.04 7.53
CA THR A 147 -9.47 23.31 7.25
C THR A 147 -8.77 24.10 6.13
N ARG A 148 -7.43 24.07 6.03
CA ARG A 148 -6.64 24.86 5.07
C ARG A 148 -6.82 24.39 3.63
N VAL A 149 -6.82 23.08 3.43
CA VAL A 149 -7.07 22.40 2.15
C VAL A 149 -8.43 22.76 1.59
N THR A 150 -9.40 22.79 2.50
CA THR A 150 -10.79 23.08 2.21
C THR A 150 -10.96 24.54 1.83
N THR A 151 -10.25 25.46 2.50
CA THR A 151 -10.25 26.88 2.12
C THR A 151 -9.69 27.07 0.71
N ILE A 152 -8.57 26.42 0.37
CA ILE A 152 -7.95 26.54 -0.97
C ILE A 152 -8.86 25.95 -2.05
N SER A 153 -9.45 24.78 -1.80
CA SER A 153 -10.34 24.10 -2.75
C SER A 153 -11.65 24.87 -2.96
N LEU A 154 -12.26 25.37 -1.88
CA LEU A 154 -13.46 26.22 -1.95
C LEU A 154 -13.15 27.55 -2.65
N VAL A 155 -12.04 28.22 -2.33
CA VAL A 155 -11.66 29.48 -2.99
C VAL A 155 -11.42 29.26 -4.48
N GLY A 156 -10.77 28.15 -4.88
CA GLY A 156 -10.58 27.80 -6.29
C GLY A 156 -11.89 27.53 -7.03
N LEU A 157 -12.82 26.79 -6.41
CA LEU A 157 -14.17 26.53 -6.96
C LEU A 157 -15.01 27.81 -7.04
N LEU A 158 -14.92 28.68 -6.04
CA LEU A 158 -15.65 29.94 -5.99
C LEU A 158 -15.13 30.94 -7.01
N LEU A 159 -13.80 31.04 -7.18
CA LEU A 159 -13.17 31.79 -8.28
C LEU A 159 -13.60 31.25 -9.65
N GLY A 160 -13.62 29.92 -9.83
CA GLY A 160 -14.11 29.29 -11.05
C GLY A 160 -15.57 29.63 -11.36
N ALA A 161 -16.45 29.56 -10.35
CA ALA A 161 -17.86 29.91 -10.48
C ALA A 161 -18.07 31.40 -10.79
N VAL A 162 -17.30 32.29 -10.16
CA VAL A 162 -17.32 33.75 -10.42
C VAL A 162 -16.85 34.07 -11.83
N VAL A 163 -15.80 33.40 -12.33
CA VAL A 163 -15.33 33.58 -13.71
C VAL A 163 -16.38 33.08 -14.70
N VAL A 164 -16.98 31.91 -14.48
CA VAL A 164 -18.06 31.38 -15.33
C VAL A 164 -19.28 32.30 -15.33
N ALA A 165 -19.69 32.82 -14.15
CA ALA A 165 -20.78 33.78 -14.04
C ALA A 165 -20.46 35.12 -14.74
N ALA A 166 -19.25 35.63 -14.58
CA ALA A 166 -18.81 36.88 -15.24
C ALA A 166 -18.75 36.74 -16.78
N VAL A 167 -18.42 35.54 -17.29
CA VAL A 167 -18.43 35.22 -18.73
C VAL A 167 -19.85 35.06 -19.27
N LEU A 168 -20.78 34.51 -18.47
CA LEU A 168 -22.18 34.35 -18.85
C LEU A 168 -22.97 35.67 -18.84
N VAL A 169 -22.63 36.60 -17.94
CA VAL A 169 -23.39 37.85 -17.74
C VAL A 169 -22.95 38.98 -18.69
N ARG A 170 -21.70 39.00 -19.16
CA ARG A 170 -21.18 40.11 -19.97
C ARG A 170 -20.96 39.72 -21.46
N PRO A 171 -21.73 40.29 -22.40
CA PRO A 171 -21.58 40.00 -23.83
C PRO A 171 -20.24 40.46 -24.41
N VAL A 172 -19.62 41.49 -23.84
CA VAL A 172 -18.33 42.06 -24.30
C VAL A 172 -17.13 41.15 -23.98
N THR A 173 -17.17 40.43 -22.85
CA THR A 173 -16.13 39.45 -22.50
C THR A 173 -16.30 38.13 -23.23
N ARG A 174 -17.54 37.79 -23.60
CA ARG A 174 -17.87 36.56 -24.32
C ARG A 174 -17.16 36.44 -25.68
N GLY A 175 -17.08 37.52 -26.46
CA GLY A 175 -16.35 37.52 -27.74
C GLY A 175 -14.86 37.23 -27.57
N ARG A 176 -14.21 37.83 -26.56
CA ARG A 176 -12.79 37.59 -26.25
C ARG A 176 -12.53 36.20 -25.71
N VAL A 177 -13.44 35.68 -24.88
CA VAL A 177 -13.33 34.33 -24.32
C VAL A 177 -13.56 33.28 -25.40
N VAL A 178 -14.53 33.46 -26.29
CA VAL A 178 -14.74 32.54 -27.43
C VAL A 178 -13.53 32.55 -28.37
N ALA A 179 -12.93 33.72 -28.65
CA ALA A 179 -11.71 33.82 -29.44
C ALA A 179 -10.51 33.15 -28.74
N TRP A 180 -10.35 33.37 -27.44
CA TRP A 180 -9.29 32.75 -26.63
C TRP A 180 -9.46 31.23 -26.52
N LEU A 181 -10.69 30.73 -26.31
CA LEU A 181 -11.01 29.29 -26.32
C LEU A 181 -10.71 28.68 -27.69
N GLY A 182 -11.08 29.37 -28.78
CA GLY A 182 -10.80 28.94 -30.17
C GLY A 182 -9.32 28.94 -30.55
N GLN A 183 -8.47 29.67 -29.82
CA GLN A 183 -7.01 29.69 -29.98
C GLN A 183 -6.28 28.70 -29.05
N GLY A 184 -7.00 27.77 -28.41
CA GLY A 184 -6.41 26.77 -27.51
C GLY A 184 -6.33 27.22 -26.05
N GLY A 185 -6.84 28.41 -25.71
CA GLY A 185 -6.93 28.88 -24.33
C GLY A 185 -7.79 27.98 -23.43
N ALA A 186 -8.78 27.28 -24.01
CA ALA A 186 -9.59 26.28 -23.30
C ALA A 186 -8.73 25.14 -22.76
N ALA A 187 -7.85 24.60 -23.60
CA ALA A 187 -6.92 23.55 -23.22
C ALA A 187 -5.96 24.04 -22.13
N VAL A 188 -5.41 25.25 -22.25
CA VAL A 188 -4.50 25.85 -21.25
C VAL A 188 -5.22 26.11 -19.92
N GLY A 189 -6.44 26.63 -19.96
CA GLY A 189 -7.24 26.93 -18.77
C GLY A 189 -7.67 25.67 -18.02
N THR A 190 -8.11 24.64 -18.73
CA THR A 190 -8.45 23.35 -18.11
C THR A 190 -7.20 22.65 -17.62
N MET A 191 -6.10 22.67 -18.38
CA MET A 191 -4.80 22.14 -17.93
C MET A 191 -4.31 22.85 -16.66
N LEU A 192 -4.43 24.17 -16.54
CA LEU A 192 -4.10 24.93 -15.33
C LEU A 192 -5.04 24.62 -14.17
N LEU A 193 -6.34 24.42 -14.42
CA LEU A 193 -7.30 24.02 -13.39
C LEU A 193 -7.02 22.61 -12.86
N LEU A 194 -6.62 21.68 -13.73
CA LEU A 194 -6.26 20.32 -13.38
C LEU A 194 -4.88 20.24 -12.74
N LEU A 195 -3.92 21.04 -13.19
CA LEU A 195 -2.64 21.21 -12.53
C LEU A 195 -2.85 21.83 -11.16
N GLY A 196 -3.70 22.85 -11.02
CA GLY A 196 -4.03 23.48 -9.75
C GLY A 196 -4.75 22.53 -8.79
N ALA A 197 -5.75 21.78 -9.27
CA ALA A 197 -6.46 20.77 -8.49
C ALA A 197 -5.57 19.57 -8.16
N GLY A 198 -4.78 19.08 -9.11
CA GLY A 198 -3.83 17.99 -8.94
C GLY A 198 -2.70 18.36 -7.99
N THR A 199 -2.11 19.55 -8.14
CA THR A 199 -1.08 20.09 -7.22
C THR A 199 -1.67 20.39 -5.87
N GLY A 200 -2.88 20.94 -5.80
CA GLY A 200 -3.60 21.21 -4.55
C GLY A 200 -3.88 19.92 -3.78
N VAL A 201 -4.33 18.86 -4.46
CA VAL A 201 -4.55 17.56 -3.84
C VAL A 201 -3.23 16.85 -3.49
N LEU A 202 -2.20 16.93 -4.33
CA LEU A 202 -0.87 16.39 -4.01
C LEU A 202 -0.22 17.12 -2.83
N ALA A 203 -0.31 18.45 -2.78
CA ALA A 203 0.15 19.26 -1.65
C ALA A 203 -0.69 18.96 -0.40
N THR A 204 -1.99 18.72 -0.55
CA THR A 204 -2.89 18.28 0.51
C THR A 204 -2.49 16.92 1.06
N VAL A 205 -2.22 15.93 0.19
CA VAL A 205 -1.76 14.61 0.60
C VAL A 205 -0.38 14.71 1.26
N ALA A 206 0.53 15.50 0.71
CA ALA A 206 1.85 15.75 1.31
C ALA A 206 1.77 16.43 2.69
N VAL A 207 0.85 17.38 2.87
CA VAL A 207 0.65 18.10 4.14
C VAL A 207 -0.18 17.29 5.15
N LEU A 208 -1.22 16.57 4.71
CA LEU A 208 -2.04 15.68 5.55
C LEU A 208 -1.28 14.45 6.02
N GLN A 209 -0.39 13.91 5.17
CA GLN A 209 0.50 12.83 5.58
C GLN A 209 1.68 13.32 6.41
N GLY A 210 1.84 14.64 6.62
CA GLY A 210 2.78 15.22 7.58
C GLY A 210 4.12 14.48 7.63
N GLN A 211 4.67 14.17 6.45
CA GLN A 211 5.82 13.29 6.31
C GLN A 211 7.09 13.89 6.91
N SER A 212 7.11 15.18 7.29
CA SER A 212 8.25 15.78 8.00
C SER A 212 8.59 15.03 9.29
N SER A 213 7.57 14.66 10.08
CA SER A 213 7.78 13.90 11.31
C SER A 213 8.22 12.45 11.06
N LEU A 214 7.79 11.86 9.93
CA LEU A 214 8.14 10.51 9.52
C LEU A 214 9.56 10.46 8.94
N ASP A 215 9.94 11.46 8.15
CA ASP A 215 11.29 11.64 7.58
C ASP A 215 12.30 12.02 8.66
N GLU A 216 11.95 12.91 9.59
CA GLU A 216 12.80 13.21 10.76
C GLU A 216 12.98 12.00 11.67
N ARG A 217 11.92 11.22 11.89
CA ARG A 217 11.97 9.96 12.66
C ARG A 217 12.86 8.93 11.97
N LYS A 218 12.68 8.72 10.66
CA LYS A 218 13.49 7.79 9.86
C LYS A 218 14.95 8.23 9.82
N ALA A 219 15.22 9.51 9.57
CA ALA A 219 16.57 10.07 9.59
C ALA A 219 17.22 9.93 10.97
N SER A 220 16.47 10.16 12.06
CA SER A 220 16.96 9.98 13.42
C SER A 220 17.28 8.52 13.73
N ALA A 221 16.42 7.59 13.31
CA ALA A 221 16.63 6.15 13.47
C ALA A 221 17.86 5.65 12.70
N VAL A 222 18.00 6.08 11.43
CA VAL A 222 19.16 5.79 10.60
C VAL A 222 20.42 6.33 11.27
N ARG A 223 20.43 7.60 11.67
CA ARG A 223 21.58 8.24 12.32
C ARG A 223 22.00 7.52 13.61
N LEU A 224 21.06 7.18 14.48
CA LEU A 224 21.35 6.44 15.71
C LEU A 224 22.04 5.10 15.43
N ALA A 225 21.50 4.33 14.48
CA ALA A 225 22.10 3.05 14.11
C ALA A 225 23.48 3.23 13.47
N THR A 226 23.62 4.20 12.54
CA THR A 226 24.87 4.43 11.81
C THR A 226 25.98 4.92 12.73
N ASP A 227 25.67 5.84 13.64
CA ASP A 227 26.63 6.39 14.61
C ASP A 227 27.10 5.31 15.57
N TRP A 228 26.18 4.47 16.05
CA TRP A 228 26.54 3.34 16.90
C TRP A 228 27.43 2.34 16.16
N LEU A 229 27.09 1.98 14.91
CA LEU A 229 27.87 1.01 14.12
C LEU A 229 29.25 1.56 13.76
N ARG A 230 29.35 2.85 13.42
CA ARG A 230 30.64 3.52 13.16
C ARG A 230 31.56 3.49 14.39
N THR A 231 30.97 3.65 15.57
CA THR A 231 31.70 3.71 16.84
C THR A 231 32.08 2.32 17.38
N ASN A 232 31.19 1.33 17.24
CA ASN A 232 31.30 0.06 17.97
C ASN A 232 31.60 -1.16 17.09
N ALA A 233 31.27 -1.13 15.79
CA ALA A 233 31.57 -2.25 14.90
C ALA A 233 32.97 -2.07 14.29
N SER A 234 33.81 -3.10 14.35
CA SER A 234 35.15 -3.06 13.78
C SER A 234 35.13 -2.81 12.26
N PRO A 235 36.13 -2.12 11.70
CA PRO A 235 36.32 -2.04 10.26
C PRO A 235 36.39 -3.44 9.64
N GLY A 236 35.80 -3.61 8.45
CA GLY A 236 35.71 -4.89 7.75
C GLY A 236 34.57 -5.81 8.20
N SER A 237 33.84 -5.46 9.27
CA SER A 237 32.66 -6.22 9.70
C SER A 237 31.57 -6.26 8.63
N THR A 238 30.81 -7.36 8.61
CA THR A 238 29.65 -7.51 7.74
C THR A 238 28.36 -7.16 8.49
N ILE A 239 27.66 -6.14 8.01
CA ILE A 239 26.40 -5.67 8.56
C ILE A 239 25.26 -6.11 7.66
N ALA A 240 24.34 -6.88 8.24
CA ALA A 240 23.06 -7.18 7.65
C ALA A 240 22.04 -6.09 7.97
N LEU A 241 21.35 -5.63 6.94
CA LEU A 241 20.28 -4.64 7.05
C LEU A 241 18.96 -5.32 6.67
N GLY A 242 18.02 -5.34 7.63
CA GLY A 242 16.65 -5.81 7.42
C GLY A 242 15.64 -4.67 7.54
N GLY A 243 14.45 -4.87 6.95
CA GLY A 243 13.32 -3.98 7.17
C GLY A 243 13.25 -2.73 6.30
N THR A 244 12.39 -1.80 6.74
CA THR A 244 11.89 -0.64 5.98
C THR A 244 12.92 0.45 5.69
N LEU A 245 14.07 0.46 6.39
CA LEU A 245 15.13 1.48 6.26
C LEU A 245 16.51 0.92 5.89
N GLY A 246 16.54 -0.29 5.35
CA GLY A 246 17.81 -0.96 5.03
C GLY A 246 18.61 -0.24 3.93
N MET A 247 17.95 0.46 3.00
CA MET A 247 18.67 1.18 1.92
C MET A 247 19.27 2.49 2.43
N GLU A 248 18.49 3.26 3.19
CA GLU A 248 18.89 4.53 3.79
C GLU A 248 20.07 4.34 4.74
N THR A 249 19.98 3.30 5.60
CA THR A 249 21.08 2.92 6.49
C THR A 249 22.30 2.45 5.71
N ALA A 250 22.10 1.77 4.56
CA ALA A 250 23.21 1.30 3.75
C ALA A 250 24.00 2.48 3.16
N VAL A 251 23.32 3.51 2.64
CA VAL A 251 23.94 4.70 2.05
C VAL A 251 24.88 5.39 3.04
N GLU A 252 24.46 5.49 4.30
CA GLU A 252 25.27 6.10 5.36
C GLU A 252 26.45 5.22 5.80
N LEU A 253 26.36 3.89 5.67
CA LEU A 253 27.42 2.97 6.10
C LEU A 253 28.37 2.54 4.95
N VAL A 254 28.23 3.13 3.76
CA VAL A 254 29.12 2.80 2.63
C VAL A 254 30.57 3.16 2.99
N GLY A 255 31.48 2.20 2.78
CA GLY A 255 32.91 2.41 2.98
C GLY A 255 33.62 1.17 3.51
N ASP A 256 34.11 1.27 4.73
CA ASP A 256 34.98 0.29 5.43
C ASP A 256 34.25 -0.98 5.90
N ARG A 257 32.95 -1.11 5.66
CA ARG A 257 32.12 -2.24 6.13
C ARG A 257 31.41 -2.91 4.97
N ARG A 258 31.21 -4.22 5.08
CA ARG A 258 30.47 -4.99 4.08
C ARG A 258 29.00 -4.96 4.40
N LEU A 259 28.18 -4.47 3.48
CA LEU A 259 26.73 -4.37 3.67
C LEU A 259 26.02 -5.49 2.92
N VAL A 260 25.08 -6.17 3.60
CA VAL A 260 24.23 -7.19 3.00
C VAL A 260 22.77 -6.95 3.34
N SER A 261 21.87 -7.18 2.39
CA SER A 261 20.43 -7.07 2.62
C SER A 261 19.89 -8.44 3.06
N LEU A 262 19.28 -8.50 4.24
CA LEU A 262 18.47 -9.63 4.67
C LEU A 262 17.01 -9.26 4.49
N ARG A 263 16.40 -9.88 3.48
CA ARG A 263 14.98 -9.71 3.18
C ARG A 263 14.20 -10.92 3.66
N GLU A 264 13.04 -10.63 4.20
CA GLU A 264 11.96 -11.60 4.39
C GLU A 264 11.59 -12.30 3.08
N VAL A 265 10.98 -13.47 3.23
CA VAL A 265 10.51 -14.30 2.13
C VAL A 265 8.98 -14.28 2.16
N GLY A 266 8.37 -14.16 0.99
CA GLY A 266 6.92 -14.26 0.84
C GLY A 266 6.43 -15.69 1.13
N GLY A 267 5.29 -15.77 1.80
CA GLY A 267 4.52 -16.98 2.05
C GLY A 267 3.11 -16.83 1.49
N LEU A 268 2.61 -17.90 0.87
CA LEU A 268 1.24 -17.98 0.36
C LEU A 268 0.42 -18.82 1.33
N VAL A 269 -0.78 -18.36 1.68
CA VAL A 269 -1.68 -19.15 2.51
C VAL A 269 -2.14 -20.37 1.70
N ASP A 270 -1.77 -21.56 2.16
CA ASP A 270 -2.08 -22.84 1.51
C ASP A 270 -2.39 -23.89 2.58
N PRO A 271 -3.66 -24.33 2.71
CA PRO A 271 -4.08 -25.36 3.66
C PRO A 271 -3.38 -26.72 3.50
N ARG A 272 -2.74 -26.98 2.34
CA ARG A 272 -1.96 -28.20 2.08
C ARG A 272 -0.54 -28.12 2.60
N ALA A 273 -0.07 -26.92 2.95
CA ALA A 273 1.23 -26.76 3.57
C ALA A 273 1.16 -27.14 5.08
N PRO A 274 2.24 -27.71 5.65
CA PRO A 274 2.29 -28.15 7.05
C PRO A 274 1.93 -27.06 8.07
N LEU A 275 2.19 -25.79 7.78
CA LEU A 275 1.85 -24.66 8.67
C LEU A 275 0.70 -23.80 8.12
N GLY A 276 -0.02 -24.29 7.10
CA GLY A 276 -0.99 -23.47 6.37
C GLY A 276 -0.33 -22.40 5.47
N VAL A 277 1.00 -22.43 5.33
CA VAL A 277 1.78 -21.44 4.57
C VAL A 277 2.81 -22.13 3.66
N ALA A 278 2.60 -22.04 2.36
CA ALA A 278 3.58 -22.43 1.34
C ALA A 278 4.60 -21.30 1.11
N ASP A 279 5.75 -21.63 0.50
CA ASP A 279 6.66 -20.58 0.05
C ASP A 279 6.08 -19.78 -1.12
N ARG A 280 6.71 -18.64 -1.46
CA ARG A 280 6.29 -17.76 -2.57
C ARG A 280 6.15 -18.44 -3.94
N TRP A 281 6.69 -19.65 -4.11
CA TRP A 281 6.60 -20.43 -5.35
C TRP A 281 5.56 -21.54 -5.24
N GLY A 282 4.73 -21.55 -4.20
CA GLY A 282 3.72 -22.57 -3.96
C GLY A 282 4.29 -23.91 -3.49
N ARG A 283 5.54 -23.96 -3.03
CA ARG A 283 6.10 -25.22 -2.49
C ARG A 283 5.60 -25.39 -1.06
N THR A 284 4.87 -26.48 -0.85
CA THR A 284 4.23 -26.81 0.42
C THR A 284 5.18 -27.42 1.45
N ASN A 285 6.45 -27.68 1.12
CA ASN A 285 7.38 -28.34 2.05
C ASN A 285 8.00 -27.38 3.10
N ALA A 286 7.58 -26.12 3.16
CA ALA A 286 8.10 -25.14 4.11
C ALA A 286 7.59 -25.45 5.54
N ARG A 287 8.49 -25.91 6.41
CA ARG A 287 8.21 -26.22 7.83
C ARG A 287 9.03 -25.36 8.78
N ASP A 288 9.82 -24.44 8.29
CA ASP A 288 10.89 -23.79 9.03
C ASP A 288 10.66 -22.28 9.14
N TRP A 289 9.41 -21.83 9.11
CA TRP A 289 9.06 -20.45 9.43
C TRP A 289 9.42 -20.13 10.89
N ILE A 290 9.99 -18.95 11.12
CA ILE A 290 10.32 -18.38 12.44
C ILE A 290 9.34 -17.26 12.77
N SER A 291 9.01 -16.44 11.77
CA SER A 291 8.04 -15.38 11.89
C SER A 291 7.14 -15.32 10.67
N LEU A 292 5.91 -14.90 10.86
CA LEU A 292 4.93 -14.60 9.83
C LEU A 292 4.21 -13.31 10.21
N GLY A 293 4.22 -12.34 9.32
CA GLY A 293 3.44 -11.11 9.43
C GLY A 293 2.68 -10.84 8.14
N PRO A 294 1.76 -9.87 8.16
CA PRO A 294 1.10 -9.44 6.94
C PRO A 294 2.14 -8.78 6.04
N THR A 295 1.97 -8.91 4.73
CA THR A 295 2.65 -7.96 3.84
C THR A 295 1.84 -6.66 3.82
N PRO A 296 2.46 -5.48 3.96
CA PRO A 296 1.74 -4.20 3.85
C PRO A 296 1.13 -4.02 2.44
N GLN A 297 1.52 -4.86 1.49
CA GLN A 297 1.14 -4.79 0.09
C GLN A 297 -0.03 -5.72 -0.27
N GLN A 298 -0.21 -6.87 0.39
CA GLN A 298 -1.16 -7.90 -0.05
C GLN A 298 -1.77 -8.66 1.12
N ALA A 299 -3.10 -8.64 1.24
CA ALA A 299 -3.83 -9.30 2.33
C ALA A 299 -3.71 -10.84 2.31
N SER A 300 -3.48 -11.44 1.13
CA SER A 300 -3.37 -12.89 0.93
C SER A 300 -1.92 -13.40 0.93
N VAL A 301 -0.93 -12.50 1.09
CA VAL A 301 0.49 -12.85 1.12
C VAL A 301 1.07 -12.46 2.47
N LEU A 302 1.72 -13.43 3.09
CA LEU A 302 2.47 -13.23 4.31
C LEU A 302 3.94 -12.96 3.98
N ALA A 303 4.63 -12.25 4.87
CA ALA A 303 6.07 -12.13 4.82
C ALA A 303 6.66 -12.64 6.14
N GLY A 304 7.83 -13.24 6.06
CA GLY A 304 8.43 -13.86 7.22
C GLY A 304 9.87 -14.29 7.02
N PHE A 305 10.48 -14.77 8.10
CA PHE A 305 11.79 -15.40 8.05
C PHE A 305 11.66 -16.91 8.14
N ARG A 306 12.44 -17.61 7.31
CA ARG A 306 12.63 -19.06 7.39
C ARG A 306 13.98 -19.37 7.99
N SER A 307 14.07 -20.26 8.96
CA SER A 307 15.30 -20.56 9.70
C SER A 307 16.38 -21.11 8.79
N SER A 308 16.06 -22.03 7.86
CA SER A 308 17.07 -22.57 6.96
C SER A 308 17.67 -21.51 6.03
N ASP A 309 16.84 -20.59 5.51
CA ASP A 309 17.30 -19.53 4.63
C ASP A 309 18.06 -18.45 5.40
N LEU A 310 17.54 -18.04 6.57
CA LEU A 310 18.17 -17.02 7.41
C LEU A 310 19.54 -17.48 7.93
N ILE A 311 19.63 -18.67 8.54
CA ILE A 311 20.90 -19.25 9.00
C ILE A 311 21.88 -19.35 7.84
N ARG A 312 21.45 -19.88 6.70
CA ARG A 312 22.31 -20.01 5.52
C ARG A 312 22.84 -18.64 5.06
N ARG A 313 21.99 -17.62 4.99
CA ARG A 313 22.40 -16.26 4.59
C ARG A 313 23.36 -15.64 5.59
N LEU A 314 23.08 -15.73 6.88
CA LEU A 314 23.93 -15.21 7.95
C LEU A 314 25.33 -15.87 7.91
N LYS A 315 25.38 -17.20 7.79
CA LYS A 315 26.64 -17.97 7.70
C LYS A 315 27.41 -17.66 6.41
N THR A 316 26.79 -17.80 5.25
CA THR A 316 27.45 -17.64 3.94
C THR A 316 27.92 -16.22 3.67
N ARG A 317 27.24 -15.22 4.22
CA ARG A 317 27.63 -13.82 4.10
C ARG A 317 28.58 -13.36 5.21
N ALA A 318 28.89 -14.22 6.17
CA ALA A 318 29.72 -13.90 7.33
C ALA A 318 29.21 -12.68 8.12
N VAL A 319 27.89 -12.61 8.34
CA VAL A 319 27.26 -11.48 9.05
C VAL A 319 27.73 -11.44 10.51
N ASP A 320 28.18 -10.28 10.96
CA ASP A 320 28.63 -10.02 12.32
C ASP A 320 27.58 -9.23 13.12
N TYR A 321 26.86 -8.32 12.44
CA TYR A 321 25.76 -7.56 13.03
C TYR A 321 24.51 -7.61 12.15
N TRP A 322 23.33 -7.69 12.76
CA TRP A 322 22.04 -7.55 12.08
C TRP A 322 21.28 -6.38 12.67
N VAL A 323 20.94 -5.41 11.82
CA VAL A 323 20.14 -4.24 12.16
C VAL A 323 18.70 -4.49 11.74
N LEU A 324 17.80 -4.43 12.72
CA LEU A 324 16.36 -4.49 12.54
C LEU A 324 15.79 -3.10 12.77
N MET A 325 15.08 -2.57 11.76
CA MET A 325 14.31 -1.34 11.88
C MET A 325 12.87 -1.65 11.49
N SER A 326 11.94 -1.33 12.38
CA SER A 326 10.49 -1.53 12.19
C SER A 326 9.71 -0.30 12.62
N ASP A 327 8.79 0.12 11.76
CA ASP A 327 7.85 1.22 11.97
C ASP A 327 6.44 0.75 12.36
N GLU A 328 6.15 -0.54 12.19
CA GLU A 328 4.85 -1.14 12.48
C GLU A 328 4.98 -2.30 13.48
N ASP A 329 4.02 -2.38 14.39
CA ASP A 329 3.92 -3.39 15.44
C ASP A 329 3.81 -4.81 14.88
N ASP A 330 3.25 -4.94 13.67
CA ASP A 330 3.00 -6.18 12.95
C ASP A 330 4.00 -6.46 11.81
N SER A 331 5.06 -5.66 11.67
CA SER A 331 6.09 -5.94 10.67
C SER A 331 6.82 -7.26 10.97
N PRO A 332 7.15 -8.09 9.95
CA PRO A 332 7.85 -9.36 10.17
C PRO A 332 9.19 -9.24 10.92
N GLN A 333 9.83 -8.05 10.84
CA GLN A 333 11.07 -7.74 11.55
C GLN A 333 10.85 -7.49 13.04
N ARG A 334 9.69 -6.96 13.42
CA ARG A 334 9.30 -6.84 14.82
C ARG A 334 8.83 -8.17 15.38
N ILE A 335 8.04 -8.91 14.60
CA ILE A 335 7.54 -10.23 14.99
C ILE A 335 8.66 -11.23 15.22
N VAL A 336 9.76 -11.16 14.47
CA VAL A 336 10.89 -12.10 14.66
C VAL A 336 11.74 -11.77 15.89
N GLU A 337 11.71 -10.53 16.41
CA GLU A 337 12.59 -10.08 17.49
C GLU A 337 12.58 -11.00 18.72
N PRO A 338 11.43 -11.50 19.22
CA PRO A 338 11.41 -12.43 20.36
C PRO A 338 12.12 -13.77 20.09
N ALA A 339 12.24 -14.20 18.83
CA ALA A 339 12.98 -15.40 18.46
C ALA A 339 14.51 -15.20 18.46
N LEU A 340 14.98 -13.95 18.50
CA LEU A 340 16.40 -13.58 18.35
C LEU A 340 17.07 -13.45 19.72
N THR A 341 17.22 -14.59 20.38
CA THR A 341 17.80 -14.68 21.73
C THR A 341 19.28 -15.06 21.72
N PRO A 342 20.01 -14.83 22.84
CA PRO A 342 21.40 -15.27 22.98
C PRO A 342 21.60 -16.77 22.76
N ASP A 343 20.66 -17.59 23.22
CA ASP A 343 20.68 -19.05 23.04
C ASP A 343 20.61 -19.48 21.57
N HIS A 344 20.08 -18.60 20.72
CA HIS A 344 19.96 -18.77 19.27
C HIS A 344 21.09 -18.09 18.48
N GLY A 345 22.12 -17.57 19.17
CA GLY A 345 23.25 -16.90 18.55
C GLY A 345 23.00 -15.41 18.24
N PHE A 346 22.03 -14.77 18.90
CA PHE A 346 21.73 -13.35 18.73
C PHE A 346 21.85 -12.60 20.06
N THR A 347 22.79 -11.65 20.15
CA THR A 347 22.91 -10.80 21.35
C THR A 347 22.47 -9.37 21.01
N PRO A 348 21.40 -8.82 21.61
CA PRO A 348 21.08 -7.41 21.46
C PRO A 348 22.20 -6.57 22.09
N VAL A 349 22.81 -5.72 21.26
CA VAL A 349 23.93 -4.85 21.66
C VAL A 349 23.53 -3.38 21.69
N ALA A 350 22.45 -3.02 21.01
CA ALA A 350 21.82 -1.71 21.12
C ALA A 350 20.33 -1.78 20.75
N GLY A 351 19.53 -0.88 21.32
CA GLY A 351 18.11 -0.77 21.03
C GLY A 351 17.57 0.63 21.33
N TRP A 352 16.74 1.15 20.43
CA TRP A 352 16.10 2.45 20.59
C TRP A 352 14.66 2.40 20.10
N THR A 353 13.82 3.22 20.72
CA THR A 353 12.47 3.52 20.22
C THR A 353 12.41 5.02 19.93
N VAL A 354 12.30 5.38 18.65
CA VAL A 354 12.16 6.77 18.21
C VAL A 354 10.67 7.07 18.06
N ALA A 355 10.09 7.69 19.07
CA ALA A 355 8.69 8.14 19.06
C ALA A 355 8.58 9.56 18.50
N ASN A 356 7.55 9.81 17.68
CA ASN A 356 7.15 11.16 17.27
C ASN A 356 5.67 11.15 16.91
N GLY A 357 4.89 12.11 17.43
CA GLY A 357 3.52 12.58 17.07
C GLY A 357 2.47 11.65 16.41
N GLY A 358 2.86 10.79 15.46
CA GLY A 358 2.04 9.80 14.75
C GLY A 358 2.58 8.36 14.76
N GLY A 359 3.54 7.99 15.61
CA GLY A 359 3.95 6.59 15.83
C GLY A 359 5.33 6.40 16.45
N SER A 360 5.77 5.16 16.61
CA SER A 360 7.12 4.80 17.09
C SER A 360 7.87 4.01 16.03
N LEU A 361 9.20 4.15 15.99
CA LEU A 361 10.08 3.34 15.17
C LEU A 361 11.09 2.65 16.07
N ARG A 362 11.12 1.32 16.04
CA ARG A 362 12.02 0.52 16.86
C ARG A 362 13.24 0.12 16.05
N VAL A 363 14.42 0.38 16.61
CA VAL A 363 15.71 0.01 16.05
C VAL A 363 16.39 -0.94 17.02
N VAL A 364 16.81 -2.10 16.55
CA VAL A 364 17.58 -3.08 17.34
C VAL A 364 18.80 -3.51 16.54
N ILE A 365 19.95 -3.50 17.20
CA ILE A 365 21.20 -4.04 16.65
C ILE A 365 21.54 -5.30 17.40
N LEU A 366 21.66 -6.39 16.67
CA LEU A 366 22.00 -7.71 17.17
C LEU A 366 23.41 -8.06 16.72
N ARG A 367 24.26 -8.52 17.65
CA ARG A 367 25.50 -9.23 17.32
C ARG A 367 25.15 -10.68 16.98
N VAL A 368 25.73 -11.19 15.89
CA VAL A 368 25.44 -12.53 15.37
C VAL A 368 26.61 -13.47 15.69
N ASP A 369 26.35 -14.46 16.54
CA ASP A 369 27.26 -15.59 16.75
C ASP A 369 26.98 -16.70 15.73
N ARG A 370 27.75 -16.69 14.64
CA ARG A 370 27.60 -17.61 13.52
C ARG A 370 27.80 -19.08 13.91
N ALA A 371 28.54 -19.38 14.98
CA ALA A 371 28.78 -20.75 15.42
C ALA A 371 27.56 -21.34 16.13
N HIS A 372 26.79 -20.50 16.82
CA HIS A 372 25.64 -20.90 17.65
C HIS A 372 24.28 -20.57 17.03
N LEU A 373 24.24 -20.19 15.74
CA LEU A 373 22.99 -19.92 15.02
C LEU A 373 22.06 -21.15 14.98
N ALA A 374 20.96 -21.04 15.70
CA ALA A 374 19.87 -22.01 15.77
C ALA A 374 18.54 -21.29 15.96
N PHE A 375 17.42 -22.00 15.77
CA PHE A 375 16.09 -21.50 16.06
C PHE A 375 15.24 -22.64 16.60
N ASP A 376 14.43 -22.34 17.61
CA ASP A 376 13.33 -23.20 18.03
C ASP A 376 12.31 -23.38 16.90
N PRO A 377 11.52 -24.47 16.93
CA PRO A 377 10.47 -24.68 15.93
C PRO A 377 9.32 -23.66 16.03
N GLY A 378 9.32 -22.75 17.01
CA GLY A 378 8.28 -21.73 17.18
C GLY A 378 8.11 -20.81 15.96
N VAL A 379 6.87 -20.42 15.68
CA VAL A 379 6.47 -19.46 14.66
C VAL A 379 5.84 -18.27 15.36
N TRP A 380 6.50 -17.13 15.34
CA TRP A 380 5.98 -15.88 15.89
C TRP A 380 5.07 -15.19 14.88
N THR A 381 3.94 -14.66 15.34
CA THR A 381 2.95 -13.98 14.49
C THR A 381 2.21 -12.90 15.28
N THR A 382 1.47 -12.04 14.58
CA THR A 382 0.44 -11.20 15.20
C THR A 382 -0.92 -11.87 15.22
N GLU A 383 -1.82 -11.33 16.06
CA GLU A 383 -3.24 -11.71 16.12
C GLU A 383 -3.92 -11.61 14.75
N ALA A 384 -3.76 -10.49 14.05
CA ALA A 384 -4.37 -10.26 12.74
C ALA A 384 -3.89 -11.27 11.68
N THR A 385 -2.59 -11.61 11.70
CA THR A 385 -2.04 -12.61 10.79
C THR A 385 -2.55 -14.01 11.11
N LEU A 386 -2.65 -14.34 12.40
CA LEU A 386 -3.24 -15.61 12.83
C LEU A 386 -4.72 -15.71 12.46
N GLU A 387 -5.48 -14.63 12.61
CA GLU A 387 -6.88 -14.58 12.21
C GLU A 387 -7.04 -14.88 10.71
N GLY A 388 -6.25 -14.23 9.86
CA GLY A 388 -6.26 -14.47 8.42
C GLY A 388 -5.94 -15.93 8.07
N LEU A 389 -4.95 -16.53 8.76
CA LEU A 389 -4.62 -17.94 8.60
C LEU A 389 -5.77 -18.87 9.05
N VAL A 390 -6.35 -18.61 10.21
CA VAL A 390 -7.49 -19.39 10.74
C VAL A 390 -8.66 -19.33 9.78
N MET A 391 -9.05 -18.14 9.32
CA MET A 391 -10.14 -17.96 8.36
C MET A 391 -9.89 -18.72 7.06
N ALA A 392 -8.67 -18.69 6.55
CA ALA A 392 -8.32 -19.43 5.33
C ALA A 392 -8.39 -20.95 5.54
N LEU A 393 -7.98 -21.46 6.71
CA LEU A 393 -8.09 -22.87 7.06
C LEU A 393 -9.54 -23.32 7.27
N GLU A 394 -10.40 -22.46 7.82
CA GLU A 394 -11.84 -22.74 7.98
C GLU A 394 -12.55 -22.82 6.62
N ALA A 395 -12.18 -21.94 5.69
CA ALA A 395 -12.71 -21.94 4.33
C ALA A 395 -12.20 -23.12 3.48
N ALA A 396 -11.12 -23.77 3.90
CA ALA A 396 -10.52 -24.88 3.17
C ALA A 396 -11.33 -26.19 3.31
N ALA A 397 -11.46 -26.89 2.19
CA ALA A 397 -11.96 -28.27 2.15
C ALA A 397 -10.79 -29.27 2.15
N GLY A 398 -10.99 -30.42 2.81
CA GLY A 398 -10.03 -31.53 2.81
C GLY A 398 -9.41 -31.83 4.18
N PRO A 399 -8.85 -33.04 4.36
CA PRO A 399 -8.23 -33.46 5.62
C PRO A 399 -6.90 -32.73 5.93
N GLU A 400 -6.27 -32.12 4.93
CA GLU A 400 -4.99 -31.41 5.09
C GLU A 400 -5.11 -30.21 6.05
N ARG A 401 -6.28 -29.56 6.07
CA ARG A 401 -6.57 -28.43 6.97
C ARG A 401 -6.39 -28.79 8.44
N ALA A 402 -6.76 -30.02 8.83
CA ALA A 402 -6.65 -30.47 10.22
C ALA A 402 -5.18 -30.68 10.61
N THR A 403 -4.37 -31.17 9.66
CA THR A 403 -2.92 -31.33 9.86
C THR A 403 -2.23 -29.97 9.98
N ALA A 404 -2.56 -29.02 9.09
CA ALA A 404 -2.04 -27.67 9.13
C ALA A 404 -2.44 -26.95 10.44
N ALA A 405 -3.70 -27.06 10.85
CA ALA A 405 -4.19 -26.47 12.09
C ALA A 405 -3.48 -27.04 13.33
N ARG A 406 -3.25 -28.36 13.37
CA ARG A 406 -2.50 -29.01 14.46
C ARG A 406 -1.07 -28.52 14.55
N MET A 407 -0.35 -28.55 13.43
CA MET A 407 1.06 -28.14 13.37
C MET A 407 1.26 -26.66 13.65
N LEU A 408 0.32 -25.81 13.21
CA LEU A 408 0.32 -24.39 13.55
C LEU A 408 0.08 -24.21 15.05
N LEU A 409 -0.92 -24.87 15.63
CA LEU A 409 -1.22 -24.79 17.06
C LEU A 409 -0.04 -25.21 17.95
N GLU A 410 0.71 -26.25 17.56
CA GLU A 410 1.89 -26.74 18.31
C GLU A 410 3.06 -25.75 18.31
N ARG A 411 3.07 -24.78 17.39
CA ARG A 411 4.25 -23.96 17.11
C ARG A 411 4.00 -22.46 17.19
N ILE A 412 2.75 -22.01 17.22
CA ILE A 412 2.42 -20.59 17.08
C ILE A 412 2.59 -19.83 18.40
N HIS A 413 3.35 -18.74 18.35
CA HIS A 413 3.48 -17.72 19.39
C HIS A 413 2.85 -16.43 18.87
N VAL A 414 1.94 -15.83 19.65
CA VAL A 414 1.19 -14.65 19.21
C VAL A 414 1.60 -13.47 20.06
N GLU A 415 2.04 -12.38 19.42
CA GLU A 415 2.42 -11.15 20.11
C GLU A 415 1.53 -9.98 19.64
N PRO A 416 0.89 -9.22 20.55
CA PRO A 416 0.79 -9.49 21.99
C PRO A 416 -0.12 -10.69 22.30
N GLU A 417 0.15 -11.36 23.42
CA GLU A 417 -0.75 -12.38 23.96
C GLU A 417 -2.05 -11.73 24.48
N GLY A 418 -3.17 -12.43 24.34
CA GLY A 418 -4.46 -11.91 24.82
C GLY A 418 -5.68 -12.78 24.50
N PRO A 419 -6.88 -12.35 24.95
CA PRO A 419 -8.11 -13.13 24.80
C PRO A 419 -8.47 -13.48 23.36
N ALA A 420 -8.15 -12.61 22.40
CA ALA A 420 -8.40 -12.84 20.99
C ALA A 420 -7.43 -13.88 20.40
N ALA A 421 -6.14 -13.86 20.76
CA ALA A 421 -5.20 -14.92 20.43
C ALA A 421 -5.66 -16.29 20.97
N ASP A 422 -6.18 -16.33 22.20
CA ASP A 422 -6.73 -17.56 22.80
C ASP A 422 -7.97 -18.06 22.08
N ALA A 423 -8.85 -17.17 21.64
CA ALA A 423 -10.02 -17.52 20.82
C ALA A 423 -9.59 -18.10 19.46
N LEU A 424 -8.56 -17.54 18.83
CA LEU A 424 -8.00 -18.06 17.58
C LEU A 424 -7.35 -19.44 17.77
N ARG A 425 -6.63 -19.66 18.87
CA ARG A 425 -6.10 -20.98 19.23
C ARG A 425 -7.21 -21.99 19.50
N ALA A 426 -8.32 -21.59 20.12
CA ALA A 426 -9.48 -22.46 20.31
C ALA A 426 -10.11 -22.88 18.98
N ARG A 427 -10.19 -21.97 18.00
CA ARG A 427 -10.62 -22.28 16.63
C ARG A 427 -9.67 -23.26 15.94
N LEU A 428 -8.34 -23.07 16.07
CA LEU A 428 -7.36 -24.04 15.57
C LEU A 428 -7.50 -25.42 16.22
N ARG A 429 -7.74 -25.49 17.54
CA ARG A 429 -8.02 -26.76 18.25
C ARG A 429 -9.24 -27.46 17.67
N ALA A 430 -10.32 -26.73 17.40
CA ALA A 430 -11.51 -27.29 16.76
C ALA A 430 -11.21 -27.83 15.36
N LEU A 431 -10.48 -27.07 14.53
CA LEU A 431 -10.09 -27.48 13.17
C LEU A 431 -9.16 -28.70 13.14
N SER A 432 -8.29 -28.83 14.14
CA SER A 432 -7.36 -29.96 14.26
C SER A 432 -8.03 -31.27 14.67
N GLY A 433 -9.30 -31.24 15.11
CA GLY A 433 -10.00 -32.39 15.67
C GLY A 433 -9.57 -32.75 17.11
N ALA A 434 -8.77 -31.91 17.78
CA ALA A 434 -8.29 -32.15 19.15
C ALA A 434 -9.38 -32.00 20.23
N ALA A 435 -10.58 -31.53 19.88
CA ALA A 435 -11.68 -31.31 20.82
C ALA A 435 -12.35 -32.59 21.37
N SER A 436 -11.96 -33.79 20.90
CA SER A 436 -12.67 -35.05 21.21
C SER A 436 -11.96 -35.99 22.19
N LEU A 437 -10.83 -35.61 22.81
CA LEU A 437 -10.04 -36.54 23.65
C LEU A 437 -10.02 -36.23 25.16
N VAL A 438 -10.83 -35.29 25.65
CA VAL A 438 -10.93 -34.98 27.09
C VAL A 438 -12.33 -35.26 27.62
N THR A 439 -12.87 -36.47 27.45
CA THR A 439 -14.06 -36.92 28.21
C THR A 439 -14.22 -38.45 28.27
N THR A 440 -13.24 -39.18 28.82
CA THR A 440 -13.49 -40.52 29.42
C THR A 440 -12.34 -40.89 30.36
N ALA A 441 -12.20 -40.16 31.46
CA ALA A 441 -11.57 -40.73 32.65
C ALA A 441 -12.70 -41.39 33.45
N ALA A 442 -12.75 -42.72 33.37
CA ALA A 442 -13.70 -43.53 34.12
C ALA A 442 -13.56 -43.27 35.62
N VAL A 443 -14.66 -42.89 36.25
CA VAL A 443 -14.83 -42.92 37.71
C VAL A 443 -14.85 -44.39 38.13
N PRO A 444 -13.96 -44.87 39.02
CA PRO A 444 -14.10 -46.20 39.58
C PRO A 444 -15.31 -46.20 40.52
N ALA A 445 -16.21 -47.17 40.32
CA ALA A 445 -17.38 -47.44 41.16
C ALA A 445 -16.93 -47.88 42.59
N PRO A 446 -17.77 -47.64 43.62
CA PRO A 446 -17.39 -47.69 45.04
C PRO A 446 -16.97 -49.06 45.57
#